data_AF-A0A9Q0Z5N9-F1
#
_entry.id   AF-A0A9Q0Z5N9-F1
#
_cell.length_a   1.000
_cell.length_b   1.000
_cell.length_c   1.000
_cell.angle_alpha   90.00
_cell.angle_beta   90.00
_cell.angle_gamma   90.00
#
_symmetry.space_group_name_H-M   'P 1'
#
loop_
_entity.id
_entity.type
_entity.pdbx_description
1 polymer ?
#
loop_
_entity_poly.entity_id
_entity_poly.type
_entity_poly.pdbx_seq_one_letter_code
_entity_poly.pdbx_strand_id
1 'polypeptide(L)'
;MRNLLSLRHLHFDDPKLVPAEVRFLTRLQTLSFFVVGPDHMVEELGCLNELKGKLKIHNLEQVRDKEEAGKAKLREKRMDKLVLEWSDEGNSSVNNEGALEGLQPHPDIRSLLIKGYGGEKFPSWMSTLQYNNLM
;
A
#
# COMPACT_ATOMS: atom_id res chain seq x y z
N MET A 1 -14.62 2.73 -12.94
CA MET A 1 -13.45 3.06 -13.78
C MET A 1 -13.16 2.06 -14.92
N ARG A 2 -14.00 1.03 -15.11
CA ARG A 2 -13.75 -0.11 -16.01
C ARG A 2 -13.42 0.16 -17.48
N ASN A 3 -13.81 1.31 -18.05
CA ASN A 3 -13.55 1.62 -19.47
C ASN A 3 -12.22 2.35 -19.72
N LEU A 4 -11.49 2.71 -18.66
CA LEU A 4 -10.24 3.47 -18.75
C LEU A 4 -9.00 2.56 -18.72
N LEU A 5 -9.02 1.46 -19.48
CA LEU A 5 -7.97 0.41 -19.44
C LEU A 5 -6.57 0.90 -19.88
N SER A 6 -6.52 2.03 -20.60
CA SER A 6 -5.26 2.66 -21.02
C SER A 6 -4.80 3.79 -20.10
N LEU A 7 -5.51 4.06 -19.00
CA LEU A 7 -5.14 5.09 -18.05
C LEU A 7 -3.83 4.73 -17.36
N ARG A 8 -2.85 5.64 -17.42
CA ARG A 8 -1.52 5.46 -16.81
C ARG A 8 -1.31 6.33 -15.59
N HIS A 9 -2.01 7.45 -15.50
CA HIS A 9 -1.80 8.42 -14.44
C HIS A 9 -3.13 8.83 -13.87
N LEU A 10 -3.31 8.59 -12.57
CA LEU A 10 -4.50 8.97 -11.83
C LEU A 10 -4.08 9.87 -10.68
N HIS A 11 -4.53 11.12 -10.75
CA HIS A 11 -4.29 12.15 -9.76
C HIS A 11 -5.63 12.70 -9.29
N PHE A 12 -5.78 12.83 -7.99
CA PHE A 12 -6.94 13.39 -7.32
C PHE A 12 -6.47 13.88 -5.94
N ASP A 13 -7.10 14.95 -5.44
CA ASP A 13 -6.60 15.66 -4.27
C ASP A 13 -7.33 15.27 -2.97
N ASP A 14 -8.49 14.63 -3.07
CA ASP A 14 -9.29 14.23 -1.92
C ASP A 14 -9.20 12.71 -1.65
N PRO A 15 -8.61 12.29 -0.52
CA PRO A 15 -8.64 10.91 0.02
C PRO A 15 -10.03 10.26 0.04
N LYS A 16 -11.10 11.04 0.19
CA LYS A 16 -12.47 10.52 0.21
C LYS A 16 -12.99 10.15 -1.17
N LEU A 17 -12.28 10.54 -2.23
CA LEU A 17 -12.66 10.33 -3.62
C LEU A 17 -11.78 9.27 -4.31
N VAL A 18 -11.23 8.30 -3.56
CA VAL A 18 -10.63 7.11 -4.19
C VAL A 18 -11.67 6.54 -5.15
N PRO A 19 -11.41 6.54 -6.47
CA PRO A 19 -12.50 6.26 -7.37
C PRO A 19 -12.80 4.76 -7.36
N ALA A 20 -14.07 4.39 -7.51
CA ALA A 20 -14.47 2.99 -7.51
C ALA A 20 -13.76 2.19 -8.62
N GLU A 21 -13.42 0.95 -8.28
CA GLU A 21 -12.87 -0.04 -9.21
C GLU A 21 -11.45 0.27 -9.74
N VAL A 22 -10.57 0.83 -8.90
CA VAL A 22 -9.14 1.01 -9.21
C VAL A 22 -8.51 -0.29 -9.71
N ARG A 23 -8.92 -1.44 -9.18
CA ARG A 23 -8.43 -2.77 -9.61
C ARG A 23 -8.46 -3.05 -11.11
N PHE A 24 -9.31 -2.38 -11.90
CA PHE A 24 -9.38 -2.60 -13.35
C PHE A 24 -8.34 -1.80 -14.15
N LEU A 25 -7.65 -0.85 -13.52
CA LEU A 25 -6.65 0.01 -14.17
C LEU A 25 -5.28 -0.69 -14.20
N THR A 26 -5.20 -1.84 -14.86
CA THR A 26 -3.99 -2.70 -14.83
C THR A 26 -2.74 -2.06 -15.42
N ARG A 27 -2.90 -1.03 -16.26
CA ARG A 27 -1.82 -0.23 -16.86
C ARG A 27 -1.49 1.05 -16.07
N LEU A 28 -2.08 1.23 -14.90
CA LEU A 28 -1.85 2.42 -14.08
C LEU A 28 -0.41 2.42 -13.56
N GLN A 29 0.27 3.53 -13.82
CA GLN A 29 1.67 3.76 -13.46
C GLN A 29 1.81 4.67 -12.25
N THR A 30 0.91 5.64 -12.08
CA THR A 30 0.97 6.57 -10.93
C THR A 30 -0.39 6.66 -10.23
N LEU A 31 -0.34 6.52 -8.91
CA LEU A 31 -1.45 6.67 -7.96
C LEU A 31 -0.91 7.34 -6.70
N SER A 32 -1.37 8.55 -6.40
CA SER A 32 -0.80 9.36 -5.30
C SER A 32 -1.12 8.77 -3.92
N PHE A 33 -2.36 8.33 -3.69
CA PHE A 33 -2.75 7.67 -2.47
C PHE A 33 -3.89 6.66 -2.68
N PHE A 34 -4.02 5.72 -1.74
CA PHE A 34 -5.06 4.71 -1.65
C PHE A 34 -5.58 4.68 -0.22
N VAL A 35 -6.89 4.60 -0.03
CA VAL A 35 -7.52 4.58 1.30
C VAL A 35 -8.22 3.25 1.47
N VAL A 36 -7.82 2.47 2.46
CA VAL A 36 -8.46 1.19 2.77
C VAL A 36 -9.77 1.44 3.51
N GLY A 37 -10.82 0.69 3.16
CA GLY A 37 -12.12 0.81 3.78
C GLY A 37 -13.13 -0.21 3.24
N PRO A 38 -14.41 -0.10 3.64
CA PRO A 38 -15.45 -1.05 3.26
C PRO A 38 -15.59 -1.27 1.75
N ASP A 39 -15.41 -0.20 0.96
CA ASP A 39 -15.53 -0.24 -0.50
C ASP A 39 -14.18 -0.51 -1.20
N HIS A 40 -13.08 -0.42 -0.46
CA HIS A 40 -11.72 -0.42 -1.00
C HIS A 40 -10.80 -1.30 -0.18
N MET A 41 -10.62 -2.54 -0.63
CA MET A 41 -9.71 -3.48 0.01
C MET A 41 -8.30 -3.31 -0.53
N VAL A 42 -7.31 -3.49 0.33
CA VAL A 42 -5.89 -3.31 -0.03
C VAL A 42 -5.43 -4.27 -1.14
N GLU A 43 -6.10 -5.42 -1.30
CA GLU A 43 -5.86 -6.39 -2.36
C GLU A 43 -6.11 -5.84 -3.78
N GLU A 44 -6.89 -4.76 -3.93
CA GLU A 44 -7.07 -4.09 -5.23
C GLU A 44 -5.76 -3.60 -5.84
N LEU A 45 -4.80 -3.19 -4.99
CA LEU A 45 -3.45 -2.80 -5.42
C LEU A 45 -2.71 -3.96 -6.08
N GLY A 46 -3.10 -5.21 -5.79
CA GLY A 46 -2.55 -6.42 -6.40
C GLY A 46 -2.76 -6.48 -7.92
N CYS A 47 -3.78 -5.79 -8.45
CA CYS A 47 -4.06 -5.76 -9.89
C CYS A 47 -3.27 -4.67 -10.64
N LEU A 48 -2.67 -3.71 -9.93
CA LEU A 48 -1.98 -2.55 -10.51
C LEU A 48 -0.50 -2.86 -10.80
N ASN A 49 -0.24 -3.76 -11.75
CA ASN A 49 1.10 -4.33 -11.96
C ASN A 49 2.14 -3.32 -12.47
N GLU A 50 1.72 -2.26 -13.18
CA GLU A 50 2.63 -1.23 -13.70
C GLU A 50 2.89 -0.09 -12.71
N LEU A 51 2.33 -0.16 -11.50
CA LEU A 51 2.38 0.93 -10.53
C LEU A 51 3.80 1.18 -10.03
N LYS A 52 4.22 2.44 -10.08
CA LYS A 52 5.56 2.90 -9.72
C LYS A 52 5.54 4.31 -9.12
N GLY A 53 6.71 4.80 -8.73
CA GLY A 53 6.85 6.16 -8.20
C GLY A 53 6.47 6.24 -6.73
N LYS A 54 5.50 7.09 -6.38
CA LYS A 54 5.16 7.39 -4.99
C LYS A 54 3.73 6.95 -4.69
N LEU A 55 3.56 6.15 -3.64
CA LEU A 55 2.25 5.71 -3.16
C LEU A 55 2.15 5.95 -1.64
N LYS A 56 1.00 6.48 -1.22
CA LYS A 56 0.61 6.54 0.19
C LYS A 56 -0.62 5.66 0.41
N ILE A 57 -0.59 4.79 1.42
CA ILE A 57 -1.71 3.92 1.78
C ILE A 57 -2.20 4.34 3.17
N HIS A 58 -3.48 4.67 3.25
CA HIS A 58 -4.17 5.11 4.46
C HIS A 58 -5.07 4.02 5.03
N ASN A 59 -5.43 4.20 6.30
CA ASN A 59 -6.39 3.38 7.04
C ASN A 59 -5.96 1.91 7.15
N LEU A 60 -4.66 1.67 7.33
CA LEU A 60 -4.12 0.31 7.38
C LEU A 60 -4.59 -0.50 8.58
N GLU A 61 -5.18 0.14 9.58
CA GLU A 61 -5.86 -0.52 10.69
C GLU A 61 -7.07 -1.36 10.23
N GLN A 62 -7.60 -1.11 9.03
CA GLN A 62 -8.69 -1.87 8.41
C GLN A 62 -8.23 -3.18 7.76
N VAL A 63 -6.92 -3.41 7.61
CA VAL A 63 -6.38 -4.63 6.98
C VAL A 63 -6.36 -5.78 7.99
N ARG A 64 -7.04 -6.89 7.68
CA ARG A 64 -7.32 -7.97 8.64
C ARG A 64 -6.08 -8.73 9.10
N ASP A 65 -5.19 -9.08 8.18
CA ASP A 65 -4.02 -9.91 8.45
C ASP A 65 -2.95 -9.84 7.35
N LYS A 66 -1.86 -10.58 7.56
CA LYS A 66 -0.74 -10.72 6.63
C LYS A 66 -1.16 -11.23 5.26
N GLU A 67 -2.12 -12.16 5.20
CA GLU A 67 -2.54 -12.78 3.94
C GLU A 67 -3.28 -11.77 3.06
N GLU A 68 -4.22 -11.03 3.64
CA GLU A 68 -4.90 -9.93 2.94
C GLU A 68 -3.90 -8.87 2.47
N ALA A 69 -3.03 -8.42 3.38
CA ALA A 69 -2.07 -7.39 3.08
C ALA A 69 -1.08 -7.80 1.97
N GLY A 70 -0.67 -9.07 1.96
CA GLY A 70 0.22 -9.64 0.95
C GLY A 70 -0.36 -9.63 -0.46
N LYS A 71 -1.70 -9.65 -0.61
CA LYS A 71 -2.36 -9.56 -1.93
C LYS A 71 -2.15 -8.22 -2.62
N ALA A 72 -1.75 -7.17 -1.90
CA ALA A 72 -1.36 -5.90 -2.50
C ALA A 72 -0.13 -6.03 -3.42
N LYS A 73 0.67 -7.09 -3.27
CA LYS A 73 1.86 -7.40 -4.09
C LYS A 73 2.81 -6.21 -4.18
N LEU A 74 3.06 -5.53 -3.07
CA LEU A 74 3.96 -4.36 -3.02
C LEU A 74 5.42 -4.74 -3.31
N ARG A 75 5.82 -5.97 -2.97
CA ARG A 75 7.15 -6.50 -3.28
C ARG A 75 7.43 -6.58 -4.79
N GLU A 76 6.39 -6.76 -5.61
CA GLU A 76 6.50 -6.83 -7.07
C GLU A 76 6.56 -5.44 -7.73
N LYS A 77 6.30 -4.37 -6.96
CA LYS A 77 6.17 -2.99 -7.45
C LYS A 77 7.40 -2.18 -7.05
N ARG A 78 8.16 -1.71 -8.04
CA ARG A 78 9.34 -0.86 -7.83
C ARG A 78 8.93 0.59 -7.58
N MET A 79 8.49 0.85 -6.35
CA MET A 79 8.18 2.19 -5.87
C MET A 79 9.46 2.95 -5.48
N ASP A 80 9.48 4.26 -5.71
CA ASP A 80 10.50 5.17 -5.17
C ASP A 80 10.20 5.52 -3.71
N LYS A 81 8.91 5.74 -3.40
CA LYS A 81 8.46 6.10 -2.06
C LYS A 81 7.17 5.39 -1.70
N LEU A 82 7.14 4.80 -0.51
CA LEU A 82 5.96 4.19 0.09
C LEU A 82 5.70 4.83 1.44
N VAL A 83 4.45 5.25 1.67
CA VAL A 83 3.98 5.71 2.98
C VAL A 83 2.87 4.78 3.43
N LEU A 84 3.04 4.16 4.60
CA LEU A 84 2.07 3.28 5.24
C LEU A 84 1.52 4.02 6.47
N GLU A 85 0.22 4.30 6.49
CA GLU A 85 -0.41 5.13 7.51
C GLU A 85 -1.63 4.44 8.12
N TRP A 86 -1.57 4.28 9.44
CA TRP A 86 -2.69 3.91 10.30
C TRP A 86 -3.33 5.20 10.83
N SER A 87 -4.66 5.21 10.93
CA SER A 87 -5.40 6.32 11.52
C SER A 87 -5.49 6.19 13.04
N ASP A 88 -5.72 7.31 13.73
CA ASP A 88 -5.95 7.33 15.18
C ASP A 88 -7.39 6.91 15.55
N GLU A 89 -8.22 6.52 14.58
CA GLU A 89 -9.61 6.14 14.84
C GLU A 89 -9.65 4.75 15.50
N GLY A 90 -10.08 4.72 16.77
CA GLY A 90 -9.95 3.61 17.73
C GLY A 90 -10.71 2.31 17.45
N ASN A 91 -10.91 1.97 16.18
CA ASN A 91 -11.45 0.69 15.73
C ASN A 91 -10.39 -0.10 14.96
N SER A 92 -9.17 -0.13 15.51
CA SER A 92 -8.05 -0.84 14.90
C SER A 92 -8.29 -2.33 14.92
N SER A 93 -8.14 -3.00 13.77
CA SER A 93 -8.00 -4.46 13.80
C SER A 93 -6.82 -4.82 14.70
N VAL A 94 -6.92 -5.95 15.40
CA VAL A 94 -5.95 -6.37 16.43
C VAL A 94 -4.58 -6.76 15.81
N ASN A 95 -4.44 -6.71 14.48
CA ASN A 95 -3.33 -7.33 13.76
C ASN A 95 -2.51 -6.34 12.91
N ASN A 96 -2.17 -5.19 13.49
CA ASN A 96 -1.25 -4.23 12.88
C ASN A 96 0.07 -4.90 12.44
N GLU A 97 0.60 -5.81 13.25
CA GLU A 97 1.83 -6.57 12.94
C GLU A 97 1.68 -7.42 11.69
N GLY A 98 0.58 -8.18 11.59
CA GLY A 98 0.28 -8.99 10.40
C GLY A 98 0.10 -8.12 9.16
N ALA A 99 -0.67 -7.03 9.25
CA ALA A 99 -0.86 -6.10 8.16
C ALA A 99 0.49 -5.54 7.65
N LEU A 100 1.33 -5.02 8.56
CA LEU A 100 2.63 -4.47 8.19
C LEU A 100 3.59 -5.55 7.64
N GLU A 101 3.56 -6.76 8.20
CA GLU A 101 4.35 -7.91 7.73
C GLU A 101 4.00 -8.30 6.28
N GLY A 102 2.72 -8.23 5.88
CA GLY A 102 2.29 -8.53 4.51
C GLY A 102 2.52 -7.38 3.51
N LEU A 103 2.61 -6.13 3.97
CA LEU A 103 2.89 -4.94 3.13
C LEU A 103 4.38 -4.76 2.82
N GLN A 104 5.09 -5.87 2.59
CA GLN A 104 6.51 -5.84 2.27
C GLN A 104 6.76 -5.06 0.95
N PRO A 105 7.55 -3.96 0.98
CA PRO A 105 7.92 -3.23 -0.24
C PRO A 105 8.96 -4.01 -1.06
N HIS A 106 9.17 -3.59 -2.31
CA HIS A 106 10.32 -4.05 -3.09
C HIS A 106 11.63 -3.66 -2.38
N PRO A 107 12.66 -4.52 -2.37
CA PRO A 107 13.94 -4.23 -1.70
C PRO A 107 14.74 -3.03 -2.22
N ASP A 108 14.29 -2.39 -3.31
CA ASP A 108 14.96 -1.25 -3.95
C ASP A 108 14.29 0.08 -3.55
N ILE A 109 13.37 0.03 -2.58
CA ILE A 109 12.62 1.19 -2.09
C ILE A 109 13.58 2.26 -1.56
N ARG A 110 13.46 3.49 -2.06
CA ARG A 110 14.36 4.59 -1.66
C ARG A 110 13.89 5.31 -0.40
N SER A 111 12.57 5.33 -0.17
CA SER A 111 11.97 5.98 0.99
C SER A 111 10.76 5.20 1.47
N LEU A 112 10.82 4.73 2.70
CA LEU A 112 9.71 4.11 3.41
C LEU A 112 9.37 4.96 4.63
N LEU A 113 8.09 5.27 4.82
CA LEU A 113 7.59 5.97 5.99
C LEU A 113 6.41 5.21 6.58
N ILE A 114 6.48 4.91 7.87
CA ILE A 114 5.42 4.23 8.63
C ILE A 114 4.89 5.22 9.67
N LYS A 115 3.57 5.42 9.72
CA LYS A 115 2.90 6.40 10.60
C LYS A 115 1.72 5.77 11.31
N GLY A 116 1.50 6.16 12.57
CA GLY A 116 0.37 5.67 13.37
C GLY A 116 0.46 4.17 13.72
N TYR A 117 1.58 3.52 13.43
CA TYR A 117 1.72 2.08 13.67
C TYR A 117 1.72 1.78 15.18
N GLY A 118 0.67 1.10 15.64
CA GLY A 118 0.48 0.72 17.04
C GLY A 118 0.91 -0.70 17.40
N GLY A 119 1.61 -1.42 16.51
CA GLY A 119 2.14 -2.76 16.81
C GLY A 119 3.42 -2.72 17.64
N GLU A 120 3.68 -3.77 18.41
CA GLU A 120 4.85 -3.85 19.30
C GLU A 120 6.11 -4.29 18.56
N LYS A 121 5.96 -5.11 17.52
CA LYS A 121 7.06 -5.69 16.74
C LYS A 121 7.14 -5.08 15.35
N PHE A 122 8.36 -4.93 14.86
CA PHE A 122 8.60 -4.61 13.46
C PHE A 122 8.58 -5.86 12.58
N PRO A 123 8.23 -5.73 11.29
CA PRO A 123 8.15 -6.85 10.38
C PRO A 123 9.53 -7.43 10.07
N SER A 124 9.56 -8.72 9.80
CA SER A 124 10.78 -9.49 9.52
C SER A 124 11.57 -8.90 8.36
N TRP A 125 10.86 -8.38 7.35
CA TRP A 125 11.45 -7.83 6.14
C TRP A 125 12.22 -6.53 6.33
N MET A 126 12.00 -5.79 7.43
CA MET A 126 12.71 -4.54 7.66
C MET A 126 14.23 -4.76 7.80
N SER A 127 14.62 -5.91 8.36
CA SER A 127 16.03 -6.33 8.44
C SER A 127 16.67 -6.48 7.05
N THR A 128 15.90 -6.93 6.05
CA THR A 128 16.40 -7.15 4.68
C THR A 128 16.59 -5.86 3.88
N LEU A 129 15.83 -4.81 4.19
CA LEU A 129 15.98 -3.50 3.55
C LEU A 129 17.28 -2.78 3.94
N GLN A 130 17.79 -3.05 5.15
CA GLN A 130 19.02 -2.41 5.64
C GLN A 130 20.27 -2.85 4.88
N TYR A 131 20.30 -4.09 4.38
CA TYR A 131 21.46 -4.62 3.65
C TYR A 131 21.63 -4.04 2.25
N ASN A 132 20.56 -3.59 1.60
CA ASN A 132 20.62 -3.07 0.23
C ASN A 132 21.07 -1.60 0.14
N ASN A 133 21.05 -0.85 1.25
CA ASN A 133 21.54 0.53 1.30
C ASN A 133 23.05 0.61 1.65
N LEU A 134 23.72 -0.53 1.81
CA LEU A 134 25.14 -0.65 2.19
C LEU A 134 26.02 -1.32 1.11
N MET A 135 25.48 -1.68 -0.06
CA MET A 135 26.23 -2.11 -1.25
C MET A 135 26.05 -1.12 -2.39
#